data_AF-A0AAD5R7W3-F1
#
_entry.id   AF-A0AAD5R7W3-F1
#
_cell.length_a   1.000
_cell.length_b   1.000
_cell.length_c   1.000
_cell.angle_alpha   90.00
_cell.angle_beta   90.00
_cell.angle_gamma   90.00
#
_symmetry.space_group_name_H-M   'P 1'
#
loop_
_entity.id
_entity.type
_entity.pdbx_description
1 polymer ?
#
loop_
_entity_poly.entity_id
_entity_poly.type
_entity_poly.pdbx_seq_one_letter_code
_entity_poly.pdbx_strand_id
1 'polypeptide(L)'
;MLEVIADGYDEVKKAMSTATSGRVFILFTGSKVNGKSWCPDCVIAEPIINSVIKEEAFEINGRHFNHLLRWNKRILEGPCMPFSDRSFVQTHMYTNLIEKDKKYKRLLDDQLKNVNIVKDFFSDES
;
A
#
# COMPACT_ATOMS: atom_id res chain seq x y z
N MET A 1 12.83 -0.53 4.69
CA MET A 1 11.48 0.07 4.50
C MET A 1 10.78 0.13 5.85
N LEU A 2 10.17 1.26 6.22
CA LEU A 2 9.38 1.40 7.45
C LEU A 2 7.90 1.09 7.14
N GLU A 3 7.34 0.10 7.83
CA GLU A 3 5.94 -0.27 7.68
C GLU A 3 5.09 0.39 8.78
N VAL A 4 3.97 1.01 8.37
CA VAL A 4 2.97 1.58 9.28
C VAL A 4 1.61 1.01 8.90
N ILE A 5 0.92 0.41 9.87
CA ILE A 5 -0.44 -0.09 9.72
C ILE A 5 -1.39 0.98 10.24
N ALA A 6 -2.42 1.29 9.47
CA ALA A 6 -3.40 2.31 9.77
C ALA A 6 -4.83 1.79 9.54
N ASP A 7 -5.70 1.98 10.53
CA ASP A 7 -7.08 1.54 10.55
C ASP A 7 -8.04 2.71 10.33
N GLY A 8 -8.01 3.25 9.10
CA GLY A 8 -8.91 4.33 8.69
C GLY A 8 -8.19 5.54 8.11
N TYR A 9 -8.98 6.47 7.60
CA TYR A 9 -8.49 7.63 6.85
C TYR A 9 -7.58 8.55 7.66
N ASP A 10 -7.96 8.89 8.90
CA ASP A 10 -7.21 9.86 9.70
C ASP A 10 -5.82 9.36 10.08
N GLU A 11 -5.69 8.06 10.36
CA GLU A 11 -4.41 7.43 10.65
C GLU A 11 -3.50 7.39 9.41
N VAL A 12 -4.06 7.06 8.25
CA VAL A 12 -3.31 7.10 6.97
C VAL A 12 -2.85 8.53 6.67
N LYS A 13 -3.74 9.52 6.83
CA LYS A 13 -3.41 10.94 6.63
C LYS A 13 -2.29 11.39 7.57
N LYS A 14 -2.33 10.96 8.83
CA LYS A 14 -1.28 11.24 9.81
C LYS A 14 0.04 10.59 9.40
N ALA A 15 0.02 9.31 9.05
CA ALA A 15 1.22 8.56 8.67
C ALA A 15 1.88 9.12 7.39
N MET A 16 1.07 9.56 6.42
CA MET A 16 1.54 10.26 5.23
C MET A 16 2.17 11.62 5.51
N SER A 17 1.73 12.29 6.58
CA SER A 17 2.27 13.60 6.99
C SER A 17 3.58 13.44 7.76
N THR A 18 3.77 12.32 8.46
CA THR A 18 5.01 12.01 9.19
C THR A 18 6.13 11.49 8.29
N ALA A 19 5.77 10.87 7.16
CA ALA A 19 6.73 10.45 6.14
C ALA A 19 7.21 11.67 5.34
N THR A 20 8.30 12.30 5.81
CA THR A 20 8.86 13.55 5.26
C THR A 20 10.01 13.34 4.29
N SER A 21 10.50 12.10 4.15
CA SER A 21 11.63 11.75 3.27
C SER A 21 11.43 10.36 2.67
N GLY A 22 11.96 10.13 1.46
CA GLY A 22 11.87 8.84 0.78
C GLY A 22 10.53 8.62 0.05
N ARG A 23 10.39 7.45 -0.58
CA ARG A 23 9.17 7.10 -1.33
C ARG A 23 8.10 6.57 -0.38
N VAL A 24 6.87 7.04 -0.53
CA VAL A 24 5.72 6.60 0.26
C VAL A 24 4.82 5.74 -0.61
N PHE A 25 4.74 4.47 -0.26
CA PHE A 25 3.84 3.50 -0.86
C PHE A 25 2.63 3.28 0.04
N ILE A 26 1.45 3.20 -0.55
CA ILE A 26 0.20 2.98 0.18
C ILE A 26 -0.45 1.73 -0.37
N LEU A 27 -0.55 0.70 0.48
CA LEU A 27 -1.26 -0.54 0.20
C LEU A 27 -2.64 -0.50 0.85
N PHE A 28 -3.68 -0.52 0.03
CA PHE A 28 -5.05 -0.69 0.46
C PHE A 28 -5.33 -2.18 0.55
N THR A 29 -5.81 -2.61 1.72
CA THR A 29 -6.15 -4.00 2.00
C THR A 29 -7.38 -4.08 2.89
N GLY A 30 -8.09 -5.21 2.87
CA GLY A 30 -9.18 -5.45 3.80
C GLY A 30 -8.65 -5.72 5.20
N SER A 31 -9.31 -5.16 6.21
CA SER A 31 -9.03 -5.46 7.62
C SER A 31 -9.02 -6.97 7.90
N LYS A 32 -8.25 -7.40 8.89
CA LYS A 32 -8.16 -8.81 9.25
C LYS A 32 -9.24 -9.19 10.26
N VAL A 33 -9.95 -10.28 10.00
CA VAL A 33 -10.87 -10.96 10.91
C VAL A 33 -10.24 -12.32 11.23
N ASN A 34 -9.97 -12.61 12.51
CA ASN A 34 -9.28 -13.84 12.93
C ASN A 34 -7.92 -14.06 12.24
N GLY A 35 -7.16 -12.99 12.04
CA GLY A 35 -5.82 -13.05 11.43
C GLY A 35 -5.79 -13.20 9.91
N LYS A 36 -6.94 -13.27 9.23
CA LYS A 36 -7.05 -13.29 7.76
C LYS A 36 -7.83 -12.09 7.26
N SER A 37 -7.42 -11.49 6.15
CA SER A 37 -8.22 -10.45 5.50
C SER A 37 -9.57 -11.04 5.08
N TRP A 38 -10.66 -10.28 5.25
CA TRP A 38 -11.98 -10.68 4.74
C TRP A 38 -12.03 -10.60 3.20
N CYS A 39 -11.10 -9.89 2.57
CA CYS A 39 -11.00 -9.77 1.12
C CYS A 39 -10.18 -10.96 0.56
N PRO A 40 -10.77 -11.78 -0.33
CA PRO A 40 -10.07 -12.94 -0.91
C PRO A 40 -8.79 -12.57 -1.66
N ASP A 41 -8.81 -11.46 -2.42
CA ASP A 41 -7.64 -11.00 -3.16
C ASP A 41 -6.51 -10.55 -2.23
N CYS A 42 -6.84 -9.91 -1.10
CA CYS A 42 -5.86 -9.52 -0.09
C CYS A 42 -5.11 -10.73 0.47
N VAL A 43 -5.82 -11.85 0.70
CA VAL A 43 -5.22 -13.07 1.25
C VAL A 43 -4.14 -13.64 0.32
N ILE A 44 -4.31 -13.49 -0.99
CA ILE A 44 -3.35 -13.96 -2.01
C ILE A 44 -2.22 -12.95 -2.21
N ALA A 45 -2.54 -11.66 -2.31
CA ALA A 45 -1.58 -10.61 -2.62
C ALA A 45 -0.64 -10.28 -1.43
N GLU A 46 -1.16 -10.30 -0.20
CA GLU A 46 -0.40 -9.92 1.00
C GLU A 46 0.91 -10.71 1.18
N PRO A 47 0.96 -12.06 1.09
CA PRO A 47 2.22 -12.80 1.23
C PRO A 47 3.24 -12.44 0.14
N ILE A 48 2.79 -12.14 -1.08
CA ILE A 48 3.66 -11.78 -2.21
C ILE A 48 4.26 -10.39 -1.99
N ILE A 49 3.43 -9.41 -1.63
CA ILE A 49 3.89 -8.06 -1.32
C ILE A 49 4.87 -8.10 -0.15
N ASN A 50 4.57 -8.88 0.90
CA ASN A 50 5.42 -9.03 2.07
C ASN A 50 6.78 -9.67 1.77
N SER A 51 6.86 -10.62 0.82
CA SER A 51 8.14 -11.19 0.42
C SER A 51 9.00 -10.15 -0.29
N VAL A 52 8.40 -9.39 -1.22
CA VAL A 52 9.12 -8.33 -1.96
C VAL A 52 9.60 -7.22 -1.02
N ILE A 53 8.75 -6.74 -0.11
CA ILE A 53 9.16 -5.69 0.85
C ILE A 53 10.33 -6.15 1.71
N LYS A 54 10.33 -7.41 2.13
CA LYS A 54 11.45 -7.96 2.91
C LYS A 54 12.73 -7.93 2.09
N GLU A 55 12.69 -8.46 0.87
CA GLU A 55 13.84 -8.45 -0.06
C GLU A 55 14.36 -7.02 -0.30
N GLU A 56 13.49 -6.09 -0.68
CA GLU A 56 13.82 -4.68 -0.89
C GLU A 56 14.38 -4.02 0.39
N ALA A 57 13.82 -4.34 1.56
CA ALA A 57 14.35 -3.82 2.82
C ALA A 57 15.76 -4.32 3.15
N PHE A 58 16.15 -5.51 2.67
CA PHE A 58 17.53 -6.02 2.81
C PHE A 58 18.50 -5.36 1.84
N GLU A 59 18.05 -5.02 0.62
CA GLU A 59 18.89 -4.37 -0.39
C GLU A 59 19.15 -2.88 -0.07
N ILE A 60 18.20 -2.18 0.56
CA ILE A 60 18.28 -0.73 0.84
C ILE A 60 19.03 -0.44 2.17
N ASN A 61 20.18 -1.07 2.41
CA ASN A 61 21.12 -0.65 3.48
C ASN A 61 21.85 0.68 3.17
N GLY A 62 21.40 1.43 2.15
CA GLY A 62 21.93 2.72 1.76
C GLY A 62 20.84 3.72 1.37
N ARG A 63 20.62 4.71 2.25
CA ARG A 63 20.17 6.09 1.94
C ARG A 63 18.70 6.40 1.63
N HIS A 64 17.78 5.45 1.43
CA HIS A 64 16.37 5.79 1.19
C HIS A 64 15.43 5.12 2.21
N PHE A 65 14.87 5.93 3.12
CA PHE A 65 13.82 5.49 4.05
C PHE A 65 12.49 5.40 3.29
N ASN A 66 12.27 4.30 2.57
CA ASN A 66 10.97 4.06 1.94
C ASN A 66 9.93 3.69 3.02
N HIS A 67 8.71 4.20 2.87
CA HIS A 67 7.59 3.97 3.77
C HIS A 67 6.52 3.12 3.08
N LEU A 68 6.00 2.12 3.77
CA LEU A 68 4.80 1.41 3.36
C LEU A 68 3.68 1.67 4.36
N LEU A 69 2.60 2.28 3.89
CA LEU A 69 1.39 2.51 4.66
C LEU A 69 0.35 1.46 4.29
N ARG A 70 0.00 0.62 5.25
CA ARG A 70 -1.03 -0.41 5.07
C ARG A 70 -2.34 0.12 5.61
N TRP A 71 -3.27 0.42 4.71
CA TRP A 71 -4.61 0.87 5.09
C TRP A 71 -5.56 -0.32 5.10
N ASN A 72 -5.97 -0.72 6.31
CA ASN A 72 -6.99 -1.73 6.52
C ASN A 72 -8.39 -1.13 6.42
N LYS A 73 -9.10 -1.42 5.33
CA LYS A 73 -10.50 -1.03 5.16
C LYS A 73 -11.42 -1.96 5.92
N ARG A 74 -12.31 -1.41 6.76
CA ARG A 74 -13.38 -2.18 7.41
C ARG A 74 -14.53 -2.43 6.43
N ILE A 75 -15.25 -3.55 6.60
CA ILE A 75 -16.42 -3.92 5.77
C ILE A 75 -17.49 -2.81 5.74
N LEU A 76 -17.64 -2.07 6.85
CA LEU A 76 -18.66 -1.02 7.04
C LEU A 76 -18.19 0.38 6.63
N GLU A 77 -16.92 0.54 6.26
CA GLU A 77 -16.44 1.82 5.74
C GLU A 77 -16.97 1.96 4.31
N GLY A 78 -17.93 2.86 4.12
CA GLY A 78 -18.46 3.22 2.80
C GLY A 78 -17.37 3.68 1.82
N PRO A 79 -17.72 4.24 0.65
CA PRO A 79 -16.72 4.83 -0.23
C PRO A 79 -15.91 5.88 0.56
N CYS A 80 -14.60 5.65 0.70
CA CYS A 80 -13.69 6.61 1.31
C CYS A 80 -13.73 7.87 0.45
N MET A 81 -14.04 8.99 1.10
CA MET A 81 -14.06 10.29 0.44
C MET A 81 -12.70 10.55 -0.23
N PRO A 82 -12.68 11.18 -1.41
CA PRO A 82 -11.44 11.58 -2.04
C PRO A 82 -10.63 12.38 -1.03
N PHE A 83 -9.32 12.11 -0.97
CA PHE A 83 -8.42 13.04 -0.31
C PHE A 83 -8.69 14.42 -0.91
N SER A 84 -8.64 15.47 -0.08
CA SER A 84 -8.95 16.84 -0.49
C SER A 84 -8.12 17.29 -1.70
N ASP A 85 -6.97 16.65 -1.88
CA ASP A 85 -6.23 16.51 -3.13
C ASP A 85 -6.75 15.28 -3.91
N ARG A 86 -7.42 15.51 -5.05
CA ARG A 86 -8.07 14.48 -5.89
C ARG A 86 -7.10 13.47 -6.53
N SER A 87 -5.85 13.41 -6.09
CA SER A 87 -4.83 12.44 -6.49
C SER A 87 -5.16 11.02 -6.03
N PHE A 88 -5.88 10.87 -4.92
CA PHE A 88 -6.27 9.58 -4.35
C PHE A 88 -7.77 9.32 -4.51
N VAL A 89 -8.14 8.82 -5.68
CA VAL A 89 -9.49 8.27 -5.89
C VAL A 89 -9.47 6.82 -5.44
N GLN A 90 -10.21 6.52 -4.36
CA GLN A 90 -10.51 5.14 -3.98
C GLN A 90 -11.20 4.48 -5.17
N THR A 91 -10.54 3.47 -5.72
CA THR A 91 -11.13 2.61 -6.74
C THR A 91 -12.02 1.61 -5.99
N HIS A 92 -13.08 1.11 -6.61
CA HIS A 92 -13.96 0.08 -6.03
C HIS A 92 -13.24 -1.26 -5.74
N MET A 93 -11.90 -1.26 -5.77
CA MET A 93 -10.99 -2.38 -5.71
C MET A 93 -10.39 -2.45 -4.32
N TYR A 94 -10.50 -3.63 -3.72
CA TYR A 94 -10.14 -3.88 -2.33
C TYR A 94 -8.63 -4.06 -2.12
N THR A 95 -7.89 -4.40 -3.18
CA THR A 95 -6.43 -4.56 -3.20
C THR A 95 -5.76 -3.63 -4.18
N ASN A 96 -5.09 -2.60 -3.67
CA ASN A 96 -4.43 -1.62 -4.53
C ASN A 96 -3.14 -1.11 -3.89
N LEU A 97 -2.06 -1.00 -4.66
CA LEU A 97 -0.80 -0.40 -4.24
C LEU A 97 -0.55 0.85 -5.08
N ILE A 98 -0.25 1.96 -4.42
CA ILE A 98 0.06 3.24 -5.08
C ILE A 98 1.30 3.87 -4.48
N GLU A 99 1.92 4.76 -5.25
CA GLU A 99 2.98 5.63 -4.78
C GLU A 99 2.45 7.07 -4.66
N LYS A 100 2.60 7.67 -3.47
CA LYS A 100 1.91 8.91 -3.07
C LYS A 100 2.09 10.05 -4.06
N ASP A 101 3.32 10.24 -4.56
CA ASP A 101 3.69 11.38 -5.40
C ASP A 101 3.59 11.08 -6.90
N LYS A 102 3.20 9.85 -7.27
CA LYS A 102 3.10 9.40 -8.67
C LYS A 102 1.68 9.01 -9.00
N LYS A 103 0.90 9.99 -9.47
CA LYS A 103 -0.55 9.91 -9.73
C LYS A 103 -1.00 8.69 -10.53
N TYR A 104 -0.19 8.22 -11.49
CA TYR A 104 -0.51 7.10 -12.37
C TYR A 104 0.18 5.79 -11.98
N LYS A 105 1.11 5.82 -11.04
CA LYS A 105 1.87 4.64 -10.62
C LYS A 105 1.09 3.85 -9.59
N ARG A 106 0.43 2.80 -10.09
CA ARG A 106 -0.55 2.01 -9.34
C ARG A 106 -0.56 0.55 -9.82
N LEU A 107 -0.64 -0.38 -8.88
CA LEU A 107 -0.97 -1.79 -9.14
C LEU A 107 -2.35 -2.13 -8.58
N LEU A 108 -3.12 -2.91 -9.33
CA LEU A 108 -4.48 -3.32 -9.01
C LEU A 108 -4.55 -4.84 -8.89
N ASP A 109 -5.29 -5.34 -7.90
CA ASP A 109 -5.78 -6.72 -7.78
C ASP A 109 -4.82 -7.80 -8.34
N ASP A 110 -5.05 -8.30 -9.56
CA ASP A 110 -4.26 -9.37 -10.16
C ASP A 110 -2.78 -9.02 -10.41
N GLN A 111 -2.46 -7.74 -10.60
CA GLN A 111 -1.08 -7.27 -10.72
C GLN A 111 -0.30 -7.49 -9.42
N LEU A 112 -0.98 -7.38 -8.28
CA LEU A 112 -0.38 -7.62 -6.96
C LEU A 112 -0.17 -9.12 -6.66
N LYS A 113 -0.77 -10.00 -7.47
CA LYS A 113 -0.57 -11.45 -7.40
C LYS A 113 0.65 -11.93 -8.20
N ASN A 114 1.31 -11.03 -8.92
CA ASN A 114 2.51 -11.33 -9.70
C ASN A 114 3.75 -10.71 -9.04
N VAL A 115 4.63 -11.56 -8.51
CA VAL A 115 5.83 -11.13 -7.79
C VAL A 115 6.75 -10.23 -8.62
N ASN A 116 6.87 -10.49 -9.92
CA ASN A 116 7.77 -9.71 -10.79
C ASN A 116 7.22 -8.29 -10.99
N ILE A 117 5.91 -8.16 -11.21
CA ILE A 117 5.27 -6.85 -11.36
C ILE A 117 5.39 -6.03 -10.07
N VAL A 118 5.23 -6.68 -8.91
CA VAL A 118 5.40 -6.02 -7.61
C VAL A 118 6.85 -5.59 -7.39
N LYS A 119 7.83 -6.41 -7.75
CA LYS A 119 9.26 -6.05 -7.70
C LYS A 119 9.55 -4.84 -8.59
N ASP A 120 9.20 -4.93 -9.87
CA ASP A 120 9.40 -3.86 -10.84
C ASP A 120 8.78 -2.54 -10.36
N PHE A 121 7.61 -2.59 -9.71
CA PHE A 121 6.97 -1.41 -9.14
C PHE A 121 7.81 -0.71 -8.06
N PHE A 122 8.42 -1.46 -7.15
CA PHE A 122 9.27 -0.90 -6.10
C PHE A 122 10.63 -0.44 -6.65
N SER A 123 11.23 -1.18 -7.58
CA SER A 123 12.53 -0.84 -8.16
C SER A 123 12.47 0.35 -9.15
N ASP A 124 11.31 0.58 -9.77
CA ASP A 124 11.16 1.62 -10.78
C ASP A 124 11.15 3.05 -10.17
N GLU A 125 12.15 3.86 -10.52
CA GLU A 125 12.31 5.25 -10.05
C GLU A 125 11.53 6.28 -10.89
N SER A 126 10.88 5.88 -12.01
CA SER A 126 10.23 6.75 -13.02
C SER A 126 9.23 7.78 -12.52
#